data_AF-A0A6I6JDZ1-F1
#
_entry.id   AF-A0A6I6JDZ1-F1
#
_cell.length_a   1.000
_cell.length_b   1.000
_cell.length_c   1.000
_cell.angle_alpha   90.00
_cell.angle_beta   90.00
_cell.angle_gamma   90.00
#
_symmetry.space_group_name_H-M   'P 1'
#
loop_
_entity.id
_entity.type
_entity.pdbx_description
1 polymer ?
#
loop_
_entity_poly.entity_id
_entity_poly.type
_entity_poly.pdbx_seq_one_letter_code
_entity_poly.pdbx_strand_id
1 'polypeptide(L)'
;MKRILTMISTVVLTVCMAVAAHAAGPLTVDIHGPGQRLVNITLLPPRGLQGAPVPEASAKAFAELVANDLSYIPFLRIVPVSDILGGDPSKGVTGRDIDYKPLQLARIDLCMTTGWNGRYIEARVFETFSGRRLAGKSYNDLNETTLPQAADRFCSALLEALSGKKGFFDSPIAFVRQEGKAKEIFTVLPQGRGLKRITRLGGFNLSPAWSANGEKIAFTHIAKTRHQLGVYDSATRKITLYSKGLGQTVISPIFDPQDKLVASLNRNGATNIYELDDQYKPLRTLAKSPYIDVSPSFDRTGTKMAFTSGRAGNPHIFIMDVKSGQVRRVTVTGRYNTHPCLSPDGRYVAYTHRTANGHRIFLHDLTTGREKQLSFGPGNDEYPAFGPDGYFVAFASNRTGEYKLYLTTRHGDTPKRISTGKGQAYAPAWDTSLQW
;
A
#
# COMPACT_ATOMS: atom_id res chain seq x y z
N MET A 1 -4.62 -90.24 -26.74
CA MET A 1 -4.10 -89.05 -27.45
C MET A 1 -4.59 -87.79 -26.75
N LYS A 2 -3.65 -86.97 -26.26
CA LYS A 2 -3.67 -85.49 -26.17
C LYS A 2 -4.97 -84.73 -25.80
N ARG A 3 -4.85 -83.97 -24.68
CA ARG A 3 -5.03 -82.48 -24.54
C ARG A 3 -6.48 -82.00 -24.32
N ILE A 4 -6.83 -80.99 -23.51
CA ILE A 4 -6.14 -79.89 -22.81
C ILE A 4 -7.03 -79.43 -21.63
N LEU A 5 -6.41 -79.04 -20.52
CA LEU A 5 -6.98 -78.37 -19.34
C LEU A 5 -7.42 -76.93 -19.69
N THR A 6 -8.55 -76.44 -19.17
CA THR A 6 -8.84 -75.00 -19.14
C THR A 6 -9.34 -74.61 -17.76
N MET A 7 -8.47 -73.96 -16.99
CA MET A 7 -8.76 -73.28 -15.73
C MET A 7 -9.54 -71.99 -16.02
N ILE A 8 -10.65 -71.78 -15.32
CA ILE A 8 -11.32 -70.47 -15.21
C ILE A 8 -10.92 -69.90 -13.85
N SER A 9 -10.04 -68.90 -13.87
CA SER A 9 -9.68 -68.11 -12.69
C SER A 9 -10.45 -66.78 -12.77
N THR A 10 -11.36 -66.56 -11.83
CA THR A 10 -12.16 -65.34 -11.76
C THR A 10 -11.40 -64.32 -10.92
N VAL A 11 -10.89 -63.27 -11.57
CA VAL A 11 -10.20 -62.15 -10.92
C VAL A 11 -11.25 -61.23 -10.30
N VAL A 12 -11.27 -61.16 -8.97
CA VAL A 12 -12.00 -60.12 -8.22
C VAL A 12 -11.14 -58.87 -8.19
N LEU A 13 -11.56 -57.84 -8.92
CA LEU A 13 -10.90 -56.53 -8.93
C LEU A 13 -11.49 -55.66 -7.81
N THR A 14 -10.82 -55.62 -6.66
CA THR A 14 -11.15 -54.71 -5.57
C THR A 14 -10.71 -53.29 -5.94
N VAL A 15 -11.66 -52.42 -6.26
CA VAL A 15 -11.42 -50.99 -6.48
C VAL A 15 -11.25 -50.31 -5.11
N CYS A 16 -10.01 -50.13 -4.67
CA CYS A 16 -9.69 -49.23 -3.57
C CYS A 16 -9.90 -47.78 -4.03
N MET A 17 -11.02 -47.17 -3.65
CA MET A 17 -11.15 -45.70 -3.71
C MET A 17 -10.20 -45.10 -2.66
N ALA A 18 -9.02 -44.69 -3.11
CA ALA A 18 -8.18 -43.77 -2.35
C ALA A 18 -8.92 -42.43 -2.28
N VAL A 19 -9.50 -42.12 -1.12
CA VAL A 19 -9.89 -40.75 -0.78
C VAL A 19 -8.57 -39.98 -0.68
N ALA A 20 -8.21 -39.27 -1.75
CA ALA A 20 -7.13 -38.31 -1.70
C ALA A 20 -7.53 -37.24 -0.69
N ALA A 21 -6.92 -37.30 0.51
CA ALA A 21 -6.92 -36.18 1.42
C ALA A 21 -6.38 -34.98 0.62
N HIS A 22 -7.26 -34.02 0.32
CA HIS A 22 -6.81 -32.75 -0.20
C HIS A 22 -5.93 -32.16 0.89
N ALA A 23 -4.62 -32.24 0.70
CA ALA A 23 -3.68 -31.44 1.48
C ALA A 23 -4.15 -30.00 1.31
N ALA A 24 -4.68 -29.42 2.39
CA ALA A 24 -5.05 -28.02 2.38
C ALA A 24 -3.80 -27.25 1.93
N GLY A 25 -3.92 -26.56 0.79
CA GLY A 25 -2.83 -25.75 0.27
C GLY A 25 -2.35 -24.74 1.32
N PRO A 26 -1.15 -24.17 1.16
CA PRO A 26 -0.65 -23.13 2.05
C PRO A 26 -1.71 -22.03 2.23
N LEU A 27 -1.89 -21.54 3.46
CA LEU A 27 -2.74 -20.40 3.77
C LEU A 27 -2.25 -19.21 2.93
N THR A 28 -3.03 -18.91 1.90
CA THR A 28 -2.83 -17.78 1.01
C THR A 28 -4.04 -16.88 1.16
N VAL A 29 -3.79 -15.61 1.43
CA VAL A 29 -4.85 -14.61 1.55
C VAL A 29 -5.07 -14.02 0.17
N ASP A 30 -6.20 -14.38 -0.45
CA ASP A 30 -6.65 -13.66 -1.63
C ASP A 30 -7.21 -12.29 -1.20
N ILE A 31 -6.36 -11.27 -1.30
CA ILE A 31 -6.74 -9.87 -1.06
C ILE A 31 -7.57 -9.29 -2.22
N HIS A 32 -7.69 -10.01 -3.34
CA HIS A 32 -8.33 -9.52 -4.55
C HIS A 32 -9.77 -9.99 -4.75
N GLY A 33 -10.13 -11.20 -4.28
CA GLY A 33 -11.45 -11.80 -4.39
C GLY A 33 -12.55 -11.19 -3.50
N PRO A 34 -13.84 -11.47 -3.77
CA PRO A 34 -14.95 -11.05 -2.93
C PRO A 34 -14.99 -11.85 -1.62
N GLY A 35 -14.95 -11.15 -0.49
CA GLY A 35 -14.92 -11.74 0.85
C GLY A 35 -13.50 -11.99 1.34
N GLN A 36 -12.96 -11.04 2.12
CA GLN A 36 -11.68 -11.23 2.78
C GLN A 36 -11.84 -12.28 3.90
N ARG A 37 -11.06 -13.36 3.84
CA ARG A 37 -10.91 -14.25 5.00
C ARG A 37 -10.14 -13.50 6.07
N LEU A 38 -10.79 -13.22 7.20
CA LEU A 38 -10.10 -12.78 8.41
C LEU A 38 -9.16 -13.89 8.87
N VAL A 39 -7.89 -13.52 9.11
CA VAL A 39 -6.84 -14.39 9.61
C VAL A 39 -6.57 -14.02 11.06
N ASN A 40 -6.84 -14.97 11.95
CA ASN A 40 -6.56 -14.81 13.37
C ASN A 40 -5.11 -15.20 13.65
N ILE A 41 -4.35 -14.29 14.24
CA ILE A 41 -2.97 -14.52 14.66
C ILE A 41 -2.85 -14.32 16.17
N THR A 42 -2.08 -15.16 16.87
CA THR A 42 -1.67 -14.89 18.25
C THR A 42 -0.17 -14.68 18.35
N LEU A 43 0.24 -13.81 19.27
CA LEU A 43 1.64 -13.55 19.59
C LEU A 43 1.96 -14.27 20.90
N LEU A 44 2.67 -15.38 20.82
CA LEU A 44 3.01 -16.20 22.00
C LEU A 44 4.10 -15.52 22.83
N PRO A 45 4.16 -15.81 24.15
CA PRO A 45 5.17 -15.22 25.03
C PRO A 45 6.61 -15.46 24.54
N PRO A 46 7.53 -14.50 24.74
CA PRO A 46 8.91 -14.65 24.34
C PRO A 46 9.59 -15.77 25.13
N ARG A 47 10.53 -16.47 24.50
CA ARG A 47 11.32 -17.53 25.14
C ARG A 47 12.81 -17.27 24.97
N GLY A 48 13.59 -17.75 25.93
CA GLY A 48 15.04 -17.80 25.85
C GLY A 48 15.52 -18.87 24.87
N LEU A 49 16.46 -18.52 23.99
CA LEU A 49 17.14 -19.51 23.15
C LEU A 49 18.22 -20.20 23.97
N GLN A 50 18.26 -21.53 23.93
CA GLN A 50 19.29 -22.33 24.60
C GLN A 50 19.44 -22.01 26.10
N GLY A 51 18.34 -21.66 26.77
CA GLY A 51 18.33 -21.31 28.20
C GLY A 51 18.79 -19.88 28.52
N ALA A 52 19.08 -19.05 27.51
CA ALA A 52 19.38 -17.64 27.73
C ALA A 52 18.20 -16.90 28.37
N PRO A 53 18.43 -15.91 29.24
CA PRO A 53 17.36 -15.08 29.78
C PRO A 53 16.70 -14.24 28.67
N VAL A 54 15.39 -14.02 28.79
CA VAL A 54 14.65 -13.11 27.90
C VAL A 54 14.95 -11.67 28.29
N PRO A 55 15.35 -10.79 27.35
CA PRO A 55 15.44 -9.36 27.60
C PRO A 55 14.03 -8.74 27.62
N GLU A 56 13.34 -8.83 28.75
CA GLU A 56 11.90 -8.52 28.89
C GLU A 56 11.48 -7.18 28.26
N ALA A 57 12.24 -6.10 28.49
CA ALA A 57 11.94 -4.80 27.92
C ALA A 57 11.98 -4.79 26.38
N SER A 58 13.03 -5.36 25.78
CA SER A 58 13.18 -5.45 24.32
C SER A 58 12.15 -6.42 23.72
N ALA A 59 11.85 -7.51 24.40
CA ALA A 59 10.87 -8.50 23.96
C ALA A 59 9.46 -7.91 23.93
N LYS A 60 9.07 -7.20 24.99
CA LYS A 60 7.81 -6.46 25.06
C LYS A 60 7.73 -5.39 23.97
N ALA A 61 8.76 -4.57 23.83
CA ALA A 61 8.80 -3.52 22.81
C ALA A 61 8.68 -4.08 21.38
N PHE A 62 9.35 -5.21 21.08
CA PHE A 62 9.23 -5.88 19.79
C PHE A 62 7.80 -6.38 19.52
N ALA A 63 7.17 -7.02 20.52
CA ALA A 63 5.80 -7.50 20.40
C ALA A 63 4.81 -6.35 20.18
N GLU A 64 4.99 -5.22 20.86
CA GLU A 64 4.18 -4.00 20.68
C GLU A 64 4.36 -3.40 19.28
N LEU A 65 5.59 -3.36 18.75
CA LEU A 65 5.88 -2.88 17.40
C LEU A 65 5.23 -3.77 16.34
N VAL A 66 5.36 -5.09 16.47
CA VAL A 66 4.70 -6.05 15.57
C VAL A 66 3.19 -5.92 15.67
N ALA A 67 2.62 -5.85 16.87
CA ALA A 67 1.19 -5.67 17.05
C ALA A 67 0.68 -4.36 16.41
N ASN A 68 1.46 -3.28 16.53
CA ASN A 68 1.16 -2.01 15.87
C ASN A 68 1.11 -2.16 14.35
N ASP A 69 2.08 -2.83 13.74
CA ASP A 69 2.13 -3.04 12.29
C ASP A 69 0.98 -3.88 11.78
N LEU A 70 0.76 -5.03 12.40
CA LEU A 70 -0.31 -5.94 11.98
C LEU A 70 -1.68 -5.29 12.14
N SER A 71 -1.82 -4.31 13.04
CA SER A 71 -3.06 -3.55 13.18
C SER A 71 -3.40 -2.66 11.97
N TYR A 72 -2.46 -2.41 11.04
CA TYR A 72 -2.72 -1.75 9.75
C TYR A 72 -3.22 -2.71 8.67
N ILE A 73 -3.23 -4.01 8.93
CA ILE A 73 -3.66 -5.04 8.00
C ILE A 73 -5.10 -5.45 8.36
N PRO A 74 -6.12 -5.03 7.59
CA PRO A 74 -7.53 -5.17 7.99
C PRO A 74 -8.03 -6.61 8.01
N PHE A 75 -7.39 -7.49 7.24
CA PHE A 75 -7.71 -8.92 7.25
C PHE A 75 -6.98 -9.70 8.35
N LEU A 76 -6.11 -9.07 9.15
CA LEU A 76 -5.44 -9.72 10.28
C LEU A 76 -6.07 -9.25 11.60
N ARG A 77 -6.34 -10.22 12.48
CA ARG A 77 -6.81 -9.95 13.84
C ARG A 77 -5.89 -10.61 14.86
N ILE A 78 -5.35 -9.82 15.78
CA ILE A 78 -4.56 -10.34 16.89
C ILE A 78 -5.51 -10.87 17.96
N VAL A 79 -5.34 -12.13 18.33
CA VAL A 79 -6.06 -12.80 19.42
C VAL A 79 -5.13 -12.88 20.64
N PRO A 80 -5.47 -12.27 21.78
CA PRO A 80 -4.69 -12.37 23.02
C PRO A 80 -4.52 -13.81 23.49
N VAL A 81 -3.38 -14.12 24.11
CA VAL A 81 -3.12 -15.46 24.68
C VAL A 81 -4.09 -15.78 25.82
N SER A 82 -4.62 -14.77 26.51
CA SER A 82 -5.65 -14.93 27.55
C SER A 82 -6.96 -15.54 27.03
N ASP A 83 -7.21 -15.45 25.72
CA ASP A 83 -8.45 -15.94 25.10
C ASP A 83 -8.30 -17.41 24.67
N ILE A 84 -7.10 -17.98 24.80
CA ILE A 84 -6.79 -19.37 24.51
C ILE A 84 -7.07 -20.20 25.76
N LEU A 85 -7.83 -21.28 25.60
CA LEU A 85 -8.09 -22.22 26.69
C LEU A 85 -6.77 -22.82 27.19
N GLY A 86 -6.48 -22.64 28.48
CA GLY A 86 -5.23 -23.09 29.10
C GLY A 86 -4.05 -22.13 28.96
N GLY A 87 -4.23 -20.97 28.31
CA GLY A 87 -3.20 -19.95 28.16
C GLY A 87 -2.16 -20.28 27.10
N ASP A 88 -0.88 -20.03 27.40
CA ASP A 88 0.24 -20.23 26.47
C ASP A 88 0.46 -21.72 26.16
N PRO A 89 0.22 -22.17 24.92
CA PRO A 89 0.39 -23.57 24.54
C PRO A 89 1.83 -23.91 24.08
N SER A 90 2.79 -22.99 24.22
CA SER A 90 4.17 -23.19 23.77
C SER A 90 5.14 -23.52 24.90
N LYS A 91 6.04 -24.47 24.64
CA LYS A 91 7.19 -24.81 25.50
C LYS A 91 8.52 -24.29 24.94
N GLY A 92 8.51 -23.71 23.75
CA GLY A 92 9.67 -23.26 23.01
C GLY A 92 9.28 -22.42 21.80
N VAL A 93 10.19 -22.28 20.84
CA VAL A 93 10.06 -21.33 19.71
C VAL A 93 9.96 -22.01 18.36
N THR A 94 10.10 -23.34 18.32
CA THR A 94 10.01 -24.11 17.08
C THR A 94 8.65 -24.77 16.96
N GLY A 95 8.25 -25.15 15.75
CA GLY A 95 6.91 -25.68 15.52
C GLY A 95 6.60 -26.98 16.27
N ARG A 96 7.62 -27.75 16.69
CA ARG A 96 7.47 -28.95 17.52
C ARG A 96 7.24 -28.64 19.01
N ASP A 97 7.51 -27.41 19.43
CA ASP A 97 7.39 -26.99 20.83
C ASP A 97 6.00 -26.38 21.13
N ILE A 98 5.10 -26.37 20.14
CA ILE A 98 3.78 -25.73 20.20
C ILE A 98 2.71 -26.81 20.21
N ASP A 99 1.82 -26.80 21.21
CA ASP A 99 0.57 -27.54 21.12
C ASP A 99 -0.44 -26.74 20.28
N TYR A 100 -0.73 -27.22 19.09
CA TYR A 100 -1.65 -26.54 18.19
C TYR A 100 -3.12 -26.74 18.53
N LYS A 101 -3.49 -27.74 19.34
CA LYS A 101 -4.91 -28.05 19.60
C LYS A 101 -5.64 -26.88 20.29
N PRO A 102 -5.12 -26.24 21.35
CA PRO A 102 -5.77 -25.09 21.95
C PRO A 102 -5.94 -23.92 20.97
N LEU A 103 -4.96 -23.70 20.09
CA LEU A 103 -4.98 -22.65 19.07
C LEU A 103 -6.08 -22.90 18.03
N GLN A 104 -6.20 -24.15 17.55
CA GLN A 104 -7.23 -24.55 16.60
C GLN A 104 -8.63 -24.43 17.19
N LEU A 105 -8.83 -24.85 18.45
CA LEU A 105 -10.10 -24.71 19.17
C LEU A 105 -10.50 -23.23 19.35
N ALA A 106 -9.53 -22.35 19.58
CA ALA A 106 -9.72 -20.90 19.63
C ALA A 106 -9.88 -20.25 18.25
N ARG A 107 -9.89 -21.04 17.16
CA ARG A 107 -9.96 -20.59 15.76
C ARG A 107 -8.83 -19.62 15.39
N ILE A 108 -7.65 -19.82 15.95
CA ILE A 108 -6.43 -19.09 15.57
C ILE A 108 -5.84 -19.77 14.34
N ASP A 109 -5.62 -19.03 13.26
CA ASP A 109 -5.05 -19.55 12.01
C ASP A 109 -3.51 -19.56 12.05
N LEU A 110 -2.91 -18.58 12.73
CA LEU A 110 -1.47 -18.37 12.80
C LEU A 110 -0.99 -18.17 14.25
N CYS A 111 0.17 -18.70 14.59
CA CYS A 111 0.84 -18.37 15.84
C CYS A 111 2.26 -17.87 15.59
N MET A 112 2.61 -16.77 16.23
CA MET A 112 3.95 -16.21 16.22
C MET A 112 4.70 -16.57 17.49
N THR A 113 5.96 -16.97 17.34
CA THR A 113 6.89 -17.20 18.45
C THR A 113 8.10 -16.28 18.32
N THR A 114 8.66 -15.84 19.45
CA THR A 114 9.95 -15.14 19.48
C THR A 114 10.94 -15.84 20.42
N GLY A 115 12.16 -16.03 19.92
CA GLY A 115 13.28 -16.56 20.69
C GLY A 115 14.37 -15.51 20.86
N TRP A 116 14.89 -15.35 22.07
CA TRP A 116 15.86 -14.32 22.40
C TRP A 116 17.17 -14.87 22.94
N ASN A 117 18.28 -14.23 22.57
CA ASN A 117 19.58 -14.38 23.22
C ASN A 117 20.28 -13.02 23.26
N GLY A 118 20.11 -12.28 24.37
CA GLY A 118 20.62 -10.91 24.48
C GLY A 118 20.05 -9.99 23.40
N ARG A 119 20.90 -9.47 22.51
CA ARG A 119 20.49 -8.57 21.40
C ARG A 119 20.14 -9.31 20.10
N TYR A 120 20.01 -10.64 20.17
CA TYR A 120 19.61 -11.48 19.06
C TYR A 120 18.17 -11.96 19.24
N ILE A 121 17.38 -11.91 18.17
CA ILE A 121 16.02 -12.45 18.12
C ILE A 121 15.85 -13.39 16.93
N GLU A 122 15.05 -14.43 17.13
CA GLU A 122 14.42 -15.21 16.08
C GLU A 122 12.89 -15.06 16.16
N ALA A 123 12.27 -14.55 15.10
CA ALA A 123 10.82 -14.41 15.01
C ALA A 123 10.29 -15.37 13.93
N ARG A 124 9.24 -16.12 14.26
CA ARG A 124 8.64 -17.14 13.38
C ARG A 124 7.14 -17.08 13.43
N VAL A 125 6.49 -17.42 12.32
CA VAL A 125 5.03 -17.61 12.24
C VAL A 125 4.76 -19.00 11.69
N PHE A 126 3.87 -19.73 12.35
CA PHE A 126 3.41 -21.05 11.95
C PHE A 126 1.91 -21.03 11.67
N GLU A 127 1.49 -21.83 10.69
CA GLU A 127 0.10 -22.20 10.50
C GLU A 127 -0.31 -23.18 11.59
N THR A 128 -1.43 -22.90 12.27
CA THR A 128 -1.86 -23.74 13.40
C THR A 128 -2.42 -25.08 12.94
N PHE A 129 -3.03 -25.14 11.75
CA PHE A 129 -3.63 -26.38 11.23
C PHE A 129 -2.58 -27.39 10.77
N SER A 130 -1.54 -26.91 10.07
CA SER A 130 -0.52 -27.77 9.45
C SER A 130 0.79 -27.85 10.26
N GLY A 131 1.02 -26.92 11.19
CA GLY A 131 2.32 -26.73 11.85
C GLY A 131 3.41 -26.19 10.92
N ARG A 132 3.07 -25.85 9.67
CA ARG A 132 4.03 -25.37 8.67
C ARG A 132 4.50 -23.97 9.04
N ARG A 133 5.81 -23.75 8.95
CA ARG A 133 6.38 -22.40 9.11
C ARG A 133 6.07 -21.55 7.89
N LEU A 134 5.30 -20.49 8.09
CA LEU A 134 4.94 -19.52 7.06
C LEU A 134 6.05 -18.48 6.86
N ALA A 135 6.57 -17.94 7.96
CA ALA A 135 7.64 -16.94 7.94
C ALA A 135 8.66 -17.20 9.07
N GLY A 136 9.91 -16.81 8.84
CA GLY A 136 10.98 -16.91 9.83
C GLY A 136 12.12 -15.97 9.49
N LYS A 137 12.51 -15.13 10.45
CA LYS A 137 13.63 -14.20 10.34
C LYS A 137 14.40 -14.15 11.65
N SER A 138 15.68 -13.80 11.56
CA SER A 138 16.51 -13.51 12.71
C SER A 138 17.20 -12.17 12.55
N TYR A 139 17.39 -11.48 13.66
CA TYR A 139 18.06 -10.18 13.68
C TYR A 139 19.04 -10.14 14.85
N ASN A 140 20.20 -9.54 14.60
CA ASN A 140 21.27 -9.31 15.56
C ASN A 140 21.38 -7.83 15.90
N ASP A 141 22.19 -7.52 16.92
CA ASP A 141 22.56 -6.16 17.31
C ASP A 141 21.36 -5.23 17.55
N LEU A 142 20.30 -5.79 18.11
CA LEU A 142 19.09 -5.07 18.48
C LEU A 142 19.37 -4.05 19.58
N ASN A 143 18.96 -2.82 19.31
CA ASN A 143 18.97 -1.68 20.20
C ASN A 143 17.75 -0.79 19.88
N GLU A 144 17.59 0.33 20.57
CA GLU A 144 16.43 1.23 20.41
C GLU A 144 16.21 1.71 18.96
N THR A 145 17.27 1.79 18.15
CA THR A 145 17.19 2.24 16.75
C THR A 145 16.92 1.08 15.77
N THR A 146 17.50 -0.09 16.00
CA THR A 146 17.39 -1.25 15.10
C THR A 146 16.19 -2.14 15.40
N LEU A 147 15.67 -2.12 16.64
CA LEU A 147 14.51 -2.91 17.07
C LEU A 147 13.24 -2.59 16.27
N PRO A 148 12.86 -1.32 16.04
CA PRO A 148 11.75 -1.00 15.14
C PRO A 148 11.99 -1.58 13.74
N GLN A 149 13.16 -1.34 13.15
CA GLN A 149 13.47 -1.81 11.80
C GLN A 149 13.36 -3.34 11.66
N ALA A 150 13.72 -4.10 12.70
CA ALA A 150 13.55 -5.54 12.73
C ALA A 150 12.07 -5.96 12.73
N ALA A 151 11.21 -5.23 13.46
CA ALA A 151 9.77 -5.46 13.46
C ALA A 151 9.15 -5.13 12.10
N ASP A 152 9.46 -3.97 11.51
CA ASP A 152 8.97 -3.56 10.17
C ASP A 152 9.32 -4.63 9.12
N ARG A 153 10.59 -5.06 9.08
CA ARG A 153 11.07 -6.09 8.14
C ARG A 153 10.42 -7.45 8.36
N PHE A 154 10.15 -7.81 9.62
CA PHE A 154 9.48 -9.06 9.93
C PHE A 154 8.01 -9.02 9.47
N CYS A 155 7.29 -7.94 9.75
CA CYS A 155 5.92 -7.73 9.31
C CYS A 155 5.82 -7.67 7.78
N SER A 156 6.77 -7.04 7.10
CA SER A 156 6.88 -7.08 5.64
C SER A 156 7.03 -8.50 5.11
N ALA A 157 7.96 -9.28 5.67
CA ALA A 157 8.17 -10.67 5.27
C ALA A 157 6.93 -11.56 5.54
N LEU A 158 6.21 -11.33 6.64
CA LEU A 158 4.97 -12.04 6.94
C LEU A 158 3.87 -11.69 5.92
N LEU A 159 3.69 -10.41 5.60
CA LEU A 159 2.68 -9.97 4.64
C LEU A 159 2.98 -10.47 3.23
N GLU A 160 4.25 -10.50 2.84
CA GLU A 160 4.70 -11.11 1.58
C GLU A 160 4.33 -12.60 1.55
N ALA A 161 4.61 -13.35 2.64
CA ALA A 161 4.27 -14.76 2.72
C ALA A 161 2.76 -15.02 2.67
N LEU A 162 1.93 -14.09 3.17
CA LEU A 162 0.46 -14.22 3.17
C LEU A 162 -0.18 -13.83 1.84
N SER A 163 0.32 -12.78 1.19
CA SER A 163 -0.32 -12.15 0.03
C SER A 163 0.39 -12.41 -1.29
N GLY A 164 1.64 -12.88 -1.25
CA GLY A 164 2.52 -12.96 -2.41
C GLY A 164 2.99 -11.60 -2.94
N LYS A 165 2.76 -10.51 -2.21
CA LYS A 165 3.10 -9.13 -2.60
C LYS A 165 4.03 -8.48 -1.57
N LYS A 166 5.08 -7.82 -2.07
CA LYS A 166 6.05 -7.05 -1.27
C LYS A 166 5.64 -5.58 -1.07
N GLY A 167 6.42 -4.85 -0.29
CA GLY A 167 6.48 -3.39 -0.40
C GLY A 167 5.44 -2.62 0.39
N PHE A 168 4.36 -3.21 0.92
CA PHE A 168 3.44 -2.44 1.76
C PHE A 168 4.15 -1.77 2.94
N PHE A 169 4.81 -2.52 3.84
CA PHE A 169 5.48 -1.93 5.01
C PHE A 169 6.79 -1.17 4.69
N ASP A 170 7.32 -1.33 3.48
CA ASP A 170 8.62 -0.79 3.07
C ASP A 170 8.49 0.43 2.15
N SER A 171 7.34 0.62 1.50
CA SER A 171 7.11 1.72 0.57
C SER A 171 6.70 2.98 1.31
N PRO A 172 7.53 4.04 1.31
CA PRO A 172 7.19 5.31 1.93
C PRO A 172 6.05 6.03 1.19
N ILE A 173 5.26 6.78 1.95
CA ILE A 173 4.26 7.71 1.45
C ILE A 173 4.85 9.11 1.55
N ALA A 174 5.03 9.77 0.41
CA ALA A 174 5.31 11.20 0.36
C ALA A 174 4.00 11.96 0.57
N PHE A 175 4.02 13.07 1.30
CA PHE A 175 2.82 13.85 1.57
C PHE A 175 3.15 15.31 1.87
N VAL A 176 2.13 16.16 1.77
CA VAL A 176 2.24 17.58 2.12
C VAL A 176 1.87 17.77 3.58
N ARG A 177 2.73 18.41 4.36
CA ARG A 177 2.43 18.83 5.74
C ARG A 177 2.43 20.35 5.87
N GLN A 178 1.41 20.89 6.52
CA GLN A 178 1.37 22.30 6.85
C GLN A 178 2.21 22.59 8.10
N GLU A 179 3.10 23.58 7.99
CA GLU A 179 3.90 24.12 9.08
C GLU A 179 3.79 25.66 9.10
N GLY A 180 3.00 26.18 10.04
CA GLY A 180 2.65 27.60 10.07
C GLY A 180 1.95 28.02 8.77
N LYS A 181 2.56 28.94 8.03
CA LYS A 181 2.08 29.42 6.72
C LYS A 181 2.65 28.64 5.54
N ALA A 182 3.62 27.76 5.75
CA ALA A 182 4.24 26.98 4.69
C ALA A 182 3.60 25.59 4.56
N LYS A 183 3.72 25.01 3.36
CA LYS A 183 3.41 23.59 3.09
C LYS A 183 4.66 22.93 2.56
N GLU A 184 5.07 21.83 3.17
CA GLU A 184 6.35 21.17 2.91
C GLU A 184 6.14 19.68 2.66
N ILE A 185 7.03 19.04 1.92
CA ILE A 185 6.97 17.61 1.62
C ILE A 185 7.65 16.81 2.73
N PHE A 186 6.97 15.76 3.17
CA PHE A 186 7.43 14.77 4.13
C PHE A 186 7.28 13.37 3.54
N THR A 187 7.96 12.42 4.14
CA THR A 187 7.80 10.98 3.87
C THR A 187 7.53 10.25 5.18
N VAL A 188 6.74 9.19 5.14
CA VAL A 188 6.45 8.32 6.28
C VAL A 188 6.15 6.92 5.78
N LEU A 189 6.51 5.87 6.52
CA LEU A 189 6.04 4.51 6.25
C LEU A 189 4.54 4.39 6.58
N PRO A 190 3.79 3.46 5.97
CA PRO A 190 2.34 3.37 6.15
C PRO A 190 1.90 3.10 7.59
N GLN A 191 2.76 2.45 8.38
CA GLN A 191 2.61 2.22 9.82
C GLN A 191 2.87 3.47 10.68
N GLY A 192 3.26 4.60 10.07
CA GLY A 192 3.51 5.88 10.74
C GLY A 192 4.94 6.05 11.28
N ARG A 193 5.87 5.15 10.92
CA ARG A 193 7.29 5.22 11.29
C ARG A 193 8.14 5.89 10.20
N GLY A 194 9.38 6.25 10.55
CA GLY A 194 10.32 6.82 9.58
C GLY A 194 9.95 8.22 9.08
N LEU A 195 9.19 9.00 9.85
CA LEU A 195 8.75 10.34 9.47
C LEU A 195 9.97 11.25 9.18
N LYS A 196 10.12 11.67 7.92
CA LYS A 196 11.25 12.48 7.46
C LYS A 196 10.78 13.68 6.66
N ARG A 197 11.34 14.85 6.96
CA ARG A 197 11.16 16.07 6.18
C ARG A 197 12.03 16.06 4.92
N ILE A 198 11.43 16.31 3.76
CA ILE A 198 12.12 16.40 2.48
C ILE A 198 12.43 17.86 2.13
N THR A 199 11.44 18.75 2.19
CA THR A 199 11.62 20.16 1.79
C THR A 199 11.70 21.11 3.00
N ARG A 200 12.46 22.20 2.84
CA ARG A 200 12.58 23.34 3.75
C ARG A 200 12.61 24.65 2.95
N LEU A 201 11.73 24.75 1.95
CA LEU A 201 11.77 25.83 0.97
C LEU A 201 10.89 27.02 1.36
N GLY A 202 9.99 26.85 2.34
CA GLY A 202 8.87 27.76 2.53
C GLY A 202 7.89 27.71 1.36
N GLY A 203 6.99 28.69 1.30
CA GLY A 203 5.93 28.71 0.28
C GLY A 203 5.03 27.47 0.34
N PHE A 204 4.47 27.07 -0.81
CA PHE A 204 3.71 25.83 -0.91
C PHE A 204 4.41 24.79 -1.79
N ASN A 205 4.79 23.67 -1.17
CA ASN A 205 5.31 22.50 -1.85
C ASN A 205 4.19 21.46 -1.88
N LEU A 206 3.69 21.14 -3.07
CA LEU A 206 2.42 20.44 -3.29
C LEU A 206 2.60 19.27 -4.27
N SER A 207 1.64 18.33 -4.22
CA SER A 207 1.54 17.23 -5.18
C SER A 207 2.86 16.46 -5.37
N PRO A 208 3.43 15.88 -4.29
CA PRO A 208 4.62 15.05 -4.43
C PRO A 208 4.32 13.83 -5.31
N ALA A 209 5.30 13.38 -6.08
CA ALA A 209 5.22 12.15 -6.86
C ALA A 209 6.58 11.46 -6.90
N TRP A 210 6.57 10.16 -6.64
CA TRP A 210 7.76 9.31 -6.75
C TRP A 210 8.08 9.00 -8.20
N SER A 211 9.38 8.89 -8.48
CA SER A 211 9.90 8.22 -9.68
C SER A 211 9.60 6.73 -9.63
N ALA A 212 9.54 6.09 -10.80
CA ALA A 212 9.31 4.66 -10.93
C ALA A 212 10.38 3.85 -10.19
N ASN A 213 11.62 4.36 -10.14
CA ASN A 213 12.72 3.75 -9.41
C ASN A 213 12.80 4.14 -7.91
N GLY A 214 11.94 5.04 -7.42
CA GLY A 214 11.90 5.48 -6.02
C GLY A 214 13.02 6.44 -5.61
N GLU A 215 13.91 6.85 -6.52
CA GLU A 215 15.10 7.63 -6.17
C GLU A 215 14.86 9.15 -6.14
N LYS A 216 13.79 9.61 -6.78
CA LYS A 216 13.42 11.03 -6.93
C LYS A 216 11.98 11.28 -6.48
N ILE A 217 11.75 12.50 -5.96
CA ILE A 217 10.41 13.05 -5.71
C ILE A 217 10.25 14.35 -6.48
N ALA A 218 9.32 14.39 -7.43
CA ALA A 218 8.90 15.62 -8.08
C ALA A 218 7.76 16.28 -7.28
N PHE A 219 7.68 17.60 -7.30
CA PHE A 219 6.62 18.35 -6.63
C PHE A 219 6.44 19.74 -7.25
N THR A 220 5.29 20.34 -7.03
CA THR A 220 5.04 21.75 -7.37
C THR A 220 5.54 22.64 -6.24
N HIS A 221 6.37 23.62 -6.55
CA HIS A 221 6.76 24.68 -5.63
C HIS A 221 6.10 26.01 -6.04
N ILE A 222 5.26 26.56 -5.17
CA ILE A 222 4.64 27.88 -5.33
C ILE A 222 5.38 28.85 -4.41
N ALA A 223 6.26 29.65 -5.02
CA ALA A 223 6.91 30.78 -4.38
C ALA A 223 5.99 32.02 -4.42
N LYS A 224 6.42 33.12 -3.81
CA LYS A 224 5.65 34.39 -3.81
C LYS A 224 5.33 34.92 -5.21
N THR A 225 6.17 34.63 -6.21
CA THR A 225 6.13 35.29 -7.52
C THR A 225 5.92 34.35 -8.70
N ARG A 226 6.02 33.03 -8.51
CA ARG A 226 5.91 32.04 -9.59
C ARG A 226 5.71 30.62 -9.09
N HIS A 227 5.21 29.78 -9.99
CA HIS A 227 5.21 28.33 -9.84
C HIS A 227 6.50 27.76 -10.44
N GLN A 228 7.05 26.73 -9.79
CA GLN A 228 8.26 26.03 -10.20
C GLN A 228 8.05 24.53 -10.04
N LEU A 229 8.75 23.75 -10.85
CA LEU A 229 8.88 22.31 -10.66
C LEU A 229 10.05 22.07 -9.70
N GLY A 230 9.81 21.41 -8.58
CA GLY A 230 10.86 20.91 -7.70
C GLY A 230 11.14 19.44 -7.96
N VAL A 231 12.42 19.06 -7.95
CA VAL A 231 12.86 17.66 -8.00
C VAL A 231 13.84 17.44 -6.85
N TYR A 232 13.47 16.56 -5.92
CA TYR A 232 14.34 16.03 -4.89
C TYR A 232 15.01 14.74 -5.39
N ASP A 233 16.30 14.62 -5.15
CA ASP A 233 17.12 13.45 -5.47
C ASP A 233 17.59 12.80 -4.16
N SER A 234 17.28 11.52 -3.97
CA SER A 234 17.54 10.81 -2.70
C SER A 234 19.02 10.47 -2.49
N ALA A 235 19.77 10.20 -3.56
CA ALA A 235 21.18 9.86 -3.52
C ALA A 235 22.02 11.06 -3.07
N THR A 236 21.78 12.23 -3.66
CA THR A 236 22.49 13.47 -3.33
C THR A 236 21.84 14.26 -2.20
N ARG A 237 20.58 13.94 -1.87
CA ARG A 237 19.71 14.68 -0.94
C ARG A 237 19.51 16.15 -1.33
N LYS A 238 19.65 16.48 -2.62
CA LYS A 238 19.51 17.85 -3.14
C LYS A 238 18.12 18.07 -3.73
N ILE A 239 17.70 19.33 -3.71
CA ILE A 239 16.49 19.81 -4.39
C ILE A 239 16.92 20.77 -5.49
N THR A 240 16.42 20.55 -6.71
CA THR A 240 16.59 21.47 -7.83
C THR A 240 15.24 22.03 -8.26
N LEU A 241 15.17 23.34 -8.51
CA LEU A 241 13.95 24.04 -8.95
C LEU A 241 14.06 24.47 -10.41
N TYR A 242 13.07 24.11 -11.21
CA TYR A 242 12.97 24.40 -12.63
C TYR A 242 11.78 25.33 -12.90
N SER A 243 11.96 26.26 -13.85
CA SER A 243 10.91 27.24 -14.22
C SER A 243 10.94 27.64 -15.70
N LYS A 244 12.12 27.59 -16.34
CA LYS A 244 12.31 28.04 -17.71
C LYS A 244 11.46 27.20 -18.68
N GLY A 245 10.55 27.85 -19.40
CA GLY A 245 9.73 27.23 -20.44
C GLY A 245 8.47 26.49 -19.95
N LEU A 246 8.24 26.43 -18.63
CA LEU A 246 7.09 25.70 -18.05
C LEU A 246 5.77 26.50 -18.07
N GLY A 247 5.80 27.78 -18.43
CA GLY A 247 4.62 28.64 -18.45
C GLY A 247 4.34 29.30 -17.10
N GLN A 248 3.12 29.80 -16.91
CA GLN A 248 2.72 30.55 -15.70
C GLN A 248 2.48 29.63 -14.51
N THR A 249 1.92 28.45 -14.75
CA THR A 249 1.64 27.45 -13.71
C THR A 249 2.22 26.11 -14.10
N VAL A 250 2.88 25.45 -13.16
CA VAL A 250 3.25 24.04 -13.22
C VAL A 250 2.64 23.34 -12.02
N ILE A 251 1.74 22.39 -12.25
CA ILE A 251 0.99 21.71 -11.19
C ILE A 251 0.91 20.20 -11.43
N SER A 252 0.80 19.44 -10.33
CA SER A 252 0.67 17.97 -10.32
C SER A 252 1.70 17.25 -11.20
N PRO A 253 3.01 17.45 -10.99
CA PRO A 253 4.03 16.68 -11.68
C PRO A 253 3.97 15.21 -11.21
N ILE A 254 4.14 14.29 -12.15
CA ILE A 254 4.27 12.85 -11.89
C ILE A 254 5.35 12.26 -12.79
N PHE A 255 5.93 11.14 -12.39
CA PHE A 255 6.73 10.32 -13.30
C PHE A 255 5.84 9.30 -14.00
N ASP A 256 6.13 9.04 -15.26
CA ASP A 256 5.61 7.87 -15.94
C ASP A 256 6.43 6.60 -15.58
N PRO A 257 5.97 5.41 -15.98
CA PRO A 257 6.69 4.14 -15.83
C PRO A 257 8.08 4.06 -16.45
N GLN A 258 8.49 5.03 -17.29
CA GLN A 258 9.81 5.13 -17.90
C GLN A 258 10.66 6.25 -17.25
N ASP A 259 10.25 6.75 -16.08
CA ASP A 259 10.89 7.84 -15.34
C ASP A 259 10.94 9.18 -16.10
N LYS A 260 10.08 9.37 -17.11
CA LYS A 260 9.86 10.70 -17.70
C LYS A 260 8.89 11.49 -16.87
N LEU A 261 9.16 12.78 -16.73
CA LEU A 261 8.30 13.66 -15.98
C LEU A 261 7.14 14.17 -16.83
N VAL A 262 5.92 14.09 -16.29
CA VAL A 262 4.69 14.59 -16.88
C VAL A 262 4.10 15.63 -15.92
N ALA A 263 3.68 16.79 -16.43
CA ALA A 263 3.13 17.86 -15.61
C ALA A 263 1.98 18.59 -16.29
N SER A 264 1.09 19.19 -15.49
CA SER A 264 0.04 20.05 -16.00
C SER A 264 0.55 21.48 -16.08
N LEU A 265 0.62 22.04 -17.29
CA LEU A 265 1.23 23.35 -17.57
C LEU A 265 0.21 24.31 -18.18
N ASN A 266 0.16 25.54 -17.67
CA ASN A 266 -0.52 26.64 -18.35
C ASN A 266 0.51 27.49 -19.10
N ARG A 267 0.64 27.22 -20.41
CA ARG A 267 1.56 27.93 -21.30
C ARG A 267 0.85 28.97 -22.16
N ASN A 268 -0.36 28.67 -22.60
CA ASN A 268 -1.09 29.42 -23.64
C ASN A 268 -2.56 29.68 -23.26
N GLY A 269 -2.88 29.92 -21.98
CA GLY A 269 -4.21 30.31 -21.51
C GLY A 269 -5.09 29.15 -20.99
N ALA A 270 -4.87 27.92 -21.46
CA ALA A 270 -5.47 26.71 -20.89
C ALA A 270 -4.39 25.78 -20.32
N THR A 271 -4.70 25.13 -19.19
CA THR A 271 -3.82 24.13 -18.57
C THR A 271 -3.96 22.79 -19.29
N ASN A 272 -2.87 22.29 -19.84
CA ASN A 272 -2.80 21.01 -20.55
C ASN A 272 -1.74 20.11 -19.91
N ILE A 273 -1.75 18.82 -20.26
CA ILE A 273 -0.81 17.83 -19.71
C ILE A 273 0.33 17.62 -20.71
N TYR A 274 1.55 17.83 -20.26
CA TYR A 274 2.77 17.72 -21.07
C TYR A 274 3.72 16.67 -20.50
N GLU A 275 4.29 15.86 -21.40
CA GLU A 275 5.52 15.11 -21.14
C GLU A 275 6.70 16.07 -21.28
N LEU A 276 7.68 15.96 -20.37
CA LEU A 276 8.89 16.78 -20.36
C LEU A 276 10.10 15.95 -20.80
N ASP A 277 11.11 16.63 -21.36
CA ASP A 277 12.41 16.03 -21.68
C ASP A 277 13.31 15.86 -20.44
N ASP A 278 14.51 15.31 -20.63
CA ASP A 278 15.49 15.08 -19.56
C ASP A 278 16.01 16.38 -18.91
N GLN A 279 15.80 17.52 -19.56
CA GLN A 279 16.09 18.86 -19.05
C GLN A 279 14.85 19.54 -18.46
N TYR A 280 13.76 18.79 -18.28
CA TYR A 280 12.45 19.23 -17.79
C TYR A 280 11.82 20.37 -18.58
N LYS A 281 12.03 20.41 -19.89
CA LYS A 281 11.31 21.30 -20.80
C LYS A 281 10.14 20.55 -21.45
N PRO A 282 9.06 21.25 -21.82
CA PRO A 282 7.93 20.59 -22.49
C PRO A 282 8.36 19.94 -23.82
N LEU A 283 8.21 18.62 -23.90
CA LEU A 283 8.56 17.80 -25.07
C LEU A 283 7.36 17.59 -25.99
N ARG A 284 6.27 17.03 -25.46
CA ARG A 284 5.02 16.81 -26.21
C ARG A 284 3.79 16.99 -25.32
N THR A 285 2.66 17.29 -25.94
CA THR A 285 1.37 17.38 -25.23
C THR A 285 0.71 16.00 -25.22
N LEU A 286 0.34 15.50 -24.04
CA LEU A 286 -0.36 14.23 -23.89
C LEU A 286 -1.87 14.42 -23.94
N ALA A 287 -2.40 15.38 -23.18
CA ALA A 287 -3.82 15.71 -23.18
C ALA A 287 -4.01 17.22 -23.35
N LYS A 288 -4.87 17.59 -24.30
CA LYS A 288 -5.22 18.97 -24.60
C LYS A 288 -6.71 19.10 -24.87
N SER A 289 -7.31 20.17 -24.36
CA SER A 289 -8.67 20.59 -24.68
C SER A 289 -8.78 22.12 -24.54
N PRO A 290 -9.91 22.72 -24.95
CA PRO A 290 -10.22 24.12 -24.61
C PRO A 290 -10.45 24.36 -23.11
N TYR A 291 -10.44 23.31 -22.29
CA TYR A 291 -10.71 23.34 -20.86
C TYR A 291 -9.44 23.01 -20.05
N ILE A 292 -9.59 22.99 -18.73
CA ILE A 292 -8.51 22.61 -17.80
C ILE A 292 -8.34 21.08 -17.82
N ASP A 293 -7.16 20.60 -18.18
CA ASP A 293 -6.72 19.21 -18.08
C ASP A 293 -5.55 19.11 -17.08
N VAL A 294 -5.74 18.40 -15.96
CA VAL A 294 -4.80 18.39 -14.81
C VAL A 294 -4.77 17.04 -14.08
N SER A 295 -3.81 16.91 -13.15
CA SER A 295 -3.67 15.77 -12.23
C SER A 295 -3.62 14.42 -12.95
N PRO A 296 -2.61 14.23 -13.82
CA PRO A 296 -2.38 12.94 -14.45
C PRO A 296 -2.07 11.86 -13.40
N SER A 297 -2.29 10.60 -13.76
CA SER A 297 -1.87 9.40 -13.04
C SER A 297 -1.74 8.26 -14.05
N PHE A 298 -0.69 7.45 -13.98
CA PHE A 298 -0.46 6.31 -14.87
C PHE A 298 -0.67 4.98 -14.16
N ASP A 299 -1.04 3.95 -14.93
CA ASP A 299 -0.87 2.56 -14.51
C ASP A 299 0.60 2.13 -14.64
N ARG A 300 0.98 0.97 -14.08
CA ARG A 300 2.38 0.52 -14.07
C ARG A 300 2.94 0.22 -15.47
N THR A 301 2.08 -0.07 -16.44
CA THR A 301 2.53 -0.32 -17.82
C THR A 301 2.73 0.97 -18.64
N GLY A 302 2.18 2.09 -18.17
CA GLY A 302 2.21 3.37 -18.87
C GLY A 302 1.28 3.41 -20.08
N THR A 303 0.40 2.41 -20.22
CA THR A 303 -0.54 2.33 -21.33
C THR A 303 -1.79 3.16 -21.08
N LYS A 304 -2.13 3.43 -19.82
CA LYS A 304 -3.30 4.22 -19.42
C LYS A 304 -2.87 5.41 -18.58
N MET A 305 -3.46 6.56 -18.89
CA MET A 305 -3.35 7.77 -18.07
C MET A 305 -4.75 8.20 -17.63
N ALA A 306 -5.00 8.27 -16.32
CA ALA A 306 -6.15 8.96 -15.77
C ALA A 306 -5.83 10.44 -15.55
N PHE A 307 -6.81 11.31 -15.73
CA PHE A 307 -6.65 12.72 -15.46
C PHE A 307 -7.99 13.41 -15.24
N THR A 308 -7.95 14.59 -14.62
CA THR A 308 -9.13 15.44 -14.43
C THR A 308 -9.28 16.38 -15.63
N SER A 309 -10.48 16.47 -16.20
CA SER A 309 -10.78 17.40 -17.28
C SER A 309 -12.10 18.13 -17.07
N GLY A 310 -12.13 19.41 -17.45
CA GLY A 310 -13.35 20.23 -17.51
C GLY A 310 -14.17 20.07 -18.80
N ARG A 311 -13.77 19.20 -19.74
CA ARG A 311 -14.41 19.07 -21.07
C ARG A 311 -15.88 18.63 -21.06
N ALA A 312 -16.40 18.21 -19.91
CA ALA A 312 -17.80 17.87 -19.70
C ALA A 312 -18.64 19.02 -19.10
N GLY A 313 -18.09 20.25 -19.02
CA GLY A 313 -18.71 21.42 -18.39
C GLY A 313 -18.35 21.60 -16.91
N ASN A 314 -17.93 20.52 -16.24
CA ASN A 314 -17.44 20.52 -14.86
C ASN A 314 -16.34 19.44 -14.70
N PRO A 315 -15.57 19.44 -13.59
CA PRO A 315 -14.46 18.49 -13.41
C PRO A 315 -14.93 17.03 -13.36
N HIS A 316 -14.41 16.24 -14.29
CA HIS A 316 -14.63 14.81 -14.41
C HIS A 316 -13.33 14.04 -14.64
N ILE A 317 -13.37 12.74 -14.39
CA ILE A 317 -12.23 11.84 -14.62
C ILE A 317 -12.31 11.24 -16.01
N PHE A 318 -11.20 11.29 -16.72
CA PHE A 318 -11.02 10.72 -18.04
C PHE A 318 -9.86 9.73 -18.04
N ILE A 319 -9.93 8.72 -18.91
CA ILE A 319 -8.82 7.82 -19.21
C ILE A 319 -8.38 8.07 -20.64
N MET A 320 -7.08 8.21 -20.82
CA MET A 320 -6.40 8.21 -22.10
C MET A 320 -5.66 6.88 -22.29
N ASP A 321 -5.81 6.27 -23.46
CA ASP A 321 -4.87 5.28 -23.95
C ASP A 321 -3.64 6.02 -24.52
N VAL A 322 -2.47 5.80 -23.93
CA VAL A 322 -1.27 6.62 -24.18
C VAL A 322 -0.72 6.40 -25.59
N LYS A 323 -0.90 5.19 -26.14
CA LYS A 323 -0.40 4.84 -27.49
C LYS A 323 -1.26 5.43 -28.60
N SER A 324 -2.58 5.24 -28.51
CA SER A 324 -3.53 5.69 -29.52
C SER A 324 -3.97 7.15 -29.35
N GLY A 325 -3.80 7.71 -28.16
CA GLY A 325 -4.31 9.03 -27.79
C GLY A 325 -5.82 9.08 -27.59
N GLN A 326 -6.53 7.95 -27.65
CA GLN A 326 -7.97 7.92 -27.43
C GLN A 326 -8.31 8.29 -25.99
N VAL A 327 -9.27 9.19 -25.82
CA VAL A 327 -9.74 9.62 -24.50
C VAL A 327 -11.21 9.27 -24.31
N ARG A 328 -11.54 8.68 -23.17
CA ARG A 328 -12.93 8.42 -22.75
C ARG A 328 -13.22 8.96 -21.36
N ARG A 329 -14.45 9.41 -21.15
CA ARG A 329 -14.95 9.82 -19.82
C ARG A 329 -15.22 8.58 -18.97
N VAL A 330 -14.86 8.64 -17.69
CA VAL A 330 -15.15 7.59 -16.71
C VAL A 330 -16.28 7.98 -15.80
N THR A 331 -16.19 9.16 -15.18
CA THR A 331 -17.21 9.60 -14.24
C THR A 331 -18.29 10.37 -14.97
N VAL A 332 -19.52 9.88 -14.92
CA VAL A 332 -20.71 10.53 -15.49
C VAL A 332 -21.67 11.08 -14.43
N THR A 333 -21.47 10.66 -13.17
CA THR A 333 -22.28 11.07 -12.02
C THR A 333 -21.59 12.20 -11.23
N GLY A 334 -22.40 13.06 -10.62
CA GLY A 334 -21.94 14.18 -9.79
C GLY A 334 -21.38 15.37 -10.60
N ARG A 335 -21.13 16.48 -9.91
CA ARG A 335 -20.67 17.74 -10.52
C ARG A 335 -19.20 18.07 -10.25
N TYR A 336 -18.51 17.26 -9.46
CA TYR A 336 -17.12 17.53 -9.10
C TYR A 336 -16.39 16.24 -8.76
N ASN A 337 -15.62 15.73 -9.72
CA ASN A 337 -14.78 14.55 -9.60
C ASN A 337 -13.34 14.94 -9.95
N THR A 338 -12.39 14.72 -9.04
CA THR A 338 -11.02 15.24 -9.15
C THR A 338 -10.00 14.25 -8.55
N HIS A 339 -8.71 14.56 -8.73
CA HIS A 339 -7.60 13.83 -8.11
C HIS A 339 -7.64 12.31 -8.38
N PRO A 340 -7.65 11.89 -9.66
CA PRO A 340 -7.63 10.46 -9.97
C PRO A 340 -6.28 9.85 -9.60
N CYS A 341 -6.34 8.60 -9.15
CA CYS A 341 -5.18 7.74 -8.97
C CYS A 341 -5.52 6.37 -9.59
N LEU A 342 -4.80 5.99 -10.64
CA LEU A 342 -4.90 4.65 -11.22
C LEU A 342 -4.25 3.63 -10.28
N SER A 343 -4.87 2.45 -10.18
CA SER A 343 -4.23 1.32 -9.55
C SER A 343 -3.03 0.85 -10.40
N PRO A 344 -1.99 0.28 -9.78
CA PRO A 344 -0.81 -0.20 -10.52
C PRO A 344 -1.14 -1.21 -11.63
N ASP A 345 -2.19 -2.02 -11.47
CA ASP A 345 -2.66 -2.99 -12.47
C ASP A 345 -3.51 -2.35 -13.60
N GLY A 346 -3.80 -1.05 -13.53
CA GLY A 346 -4.58 -0.32 -14.52
C GLY A 346 -6.07 -0.68 -14.56
N ARG A 347 -6.55 -1.50 -13.61
CA ARG A 347 -7.95 -1.94 -13.56
C ARG A 347 -8.87 -0.94 -12.88
N TYR A 348 -8.40 -0.24 -11.86
CA TYR A 348 -9.20 0.65 -11.03
C TYR A 348 -8.71 2.09 -11.12
N VAL A 349 -9.63 3.03 -10.96
CA VAL A 349 -9.29 4.42 -10.69
C VAL A 349 -9.99 4.86 -9.40
N ALA A 350 -9.21 5.31 -8.43
CA ALA A 350 -9.71 5.96 -7.23
C ALA A 350 -9.74 7.47 -7.48
N TYR A 351 -10.75 8.18 -6.98
CA TYR A 351 -10.88 9.64 -7.14
C TYR A 351 -11.68 10.27 -6.01
N THR A 352 -11.52 11.58 -5.86
CA THR A 352 -12.33 12.41 -4.98
C THR A 352 -13.64 12.78 -5.68
N HIS A 353 -14.78 12.48 -5.05
CA HIS A 353 -16.13 12.85 -5.50
C HIS A 353 -16.81 13.76 -4.48
N ARG A 354 -17.37 14.90 -4.91
CA ARG A 354 -18.16 15.77 -4.02
C ARG A 354 -19.60 15.26 -3.90
N THR A 355 -19.95 14.74 -2.73
CA THR A 355 -21.32 14.36 -2.36
C THR A 355 -22.04 15.50 -1.64
N ALA A 356 -23.33 15.30 -1.33
CA ALA A 356 -24.07 16.20 -0.44
C ALA A 356 -23.47 16.30 0.99
N ASN A 357 -22.75 15.27 1.43
CA ASN A 357 -22.17 15.17 2.77
C ASN A 357 -20.68 15.56 2.82
N GLY A 358 -20.13 16.11 1.73
CA GLY A 358 -18.71 16.44 1.59
C GLY A 358 -17.98 15.55 0.56
N HIS A 359 -16.67 15.71 0.47
CA HIS A 359 -15.84 14.93 -0.46
C HIS A 359 -15.60 13.51 0.04
N ARG A 360 -15.71 12.52 -0.82
CA ARG A 360 -15.48 11.10 -0.51
C ARG A 360 -14.59 10.46 -1.56
N ILE A 361 -13.94 9.37 -1.16
CA ILE A 361 -13.15 8.55 -2.08
C ILE A 361 -14.08 7.55 -2.75
N PHE A 362 -14.06 7.56 -4.07
CA PHE A 362 -14.76 6.62 -4.93
C PHE A 362 -13.77 5.78 -5.72
N LEU A 363 -14.20 4.59 -6.11
CA LEU A 363 -13.47 3.63 -6.93
C LEU A 363 -14.31 3.30 -8.15
N HIS A 364 -13.71 3.34 -9.33
CA HIS A 364 -14.34 2.88 -10.56
C HIS A 364 -13.52 1.73 -11.15
N ASP A 365 -14.17 0.60 -11.43
CA ASP A 365 -13.57 -0.55 -12.11
C ASP A 365 -13.67 -0.33 -13.62
N LEU A 366 -12.53 -0.11 -14.28
CA LEU A 366 -12.42 0.19 -15.71
C LEU A 366 -12.74 -1.01 -16.60
N THR A 367 -12.83 -2.21 -16.04
CA THR A 367 -13.22 -3.44 -16.76
C THR A 367 -14.73 -3.64 -16.72
N THR A 368 -15.35 -3.47 -15.55
CA THR A 368 -16.79 -3.74 -15.37
C THR A 368 -17.68 -2.50 -15.47
N GLY A 369 -17.09 -1.30 -15.42
CA GLY A 369 -17.80 -0.02 -15.37
C GLY A 369 -18.47 0.27 -14.02
N ARG A 370 -18.29 -0.59 -13.02
CA ARG A 370 -18.92 -0.43 -11.71
C ARG A 370 -18.21 0.64 -10.88
N GLU A 371 -19.01 1.48 -10.25
CA GLU A 371 -18.58 2.52 -9.31
C GLU A 371 -18.93 2.10 -7.87
N LYS A 372 -18.03 2.39 -6.91
CA LYS A 372 -18.21 2.12 -5.49
C LYS A 372 -17.62 3.24 -4.65
N GLN A 373 -18.35 3.68 -3.63
CA GLN A 373 -17.80 4.57 -2.60
C GLN A 373 -16.92 3.77 -1.62
N LEU A 374 -15.69 4.23 -1.38
CA LEU A 374 -14.74 3.59 -0.48
C LEU A 374 -14.72 4.21 0.92
N SER A 375 -14.93 5.52 1.01
CA SER A 375 -14.82 6.24 2.29
C SER A 375 -16.17 6.76 2.77
N PHE A 376 -16.34 6.79 4.10
CA PHE A 376 -17.55 7.20 4.78
C PHE A 376 -17.18 7.97 6.06
N GLY A 377 -18.13 8.73 6.61
CA GLY A 377 -17.94 9.49 7.85
C GLY A 377 -18.10 11.00 7.67
N PRO A 378 -17.80 11.80 8.70
CA PRO A 378 -17.89 13.26 8.65
C PRO A 378 -16.71 13.90 7.91
N GLY A 379 -16.87 15.16 7.51
CA GLY A 379 -15.80 15.95 6.90
C GLY A 379 -15.61 15.69 5.41
N ASN A 380 -14.37 15.83 4.95
CA ASN A 380 -13.92 15.65 3.57
C ASN A 380 -12.79 14.63 3.53
N ASP A 381 -12.93 13.64 2.65
CA ASP A 381 -11.90 12.69 2.27
C ASP A 381 -11.45 13.00 0.84
N GLU A 382 -10.16 13.22 0.63
CA GLU A 382 -9.60 13.72 -0.63
C GLU A 382 -8.22 13.12 -0.92
N TYR A 383 -7.77 13.27 -2.18
CA TYR A 383 -6.44 12.88 -2.65
C TYR A 383 -6.12 11.40 -2.42
N PRO A 384 -6.87 10.47 -3.06
CA PRO A 384 -6.54 9.06 -2.95
C PRO A 384 -5.20 8.73 -3.62
N ALA A 385 -4.46 7.80 -3.03
CA ALA A 385 -3.22 7.25 -3.55
C ALA A 385 -3.17 5.74 -3.33
N PHE A 386 -3.10 4.97 -4.41
CA PHE A 386 -2.92 3.52 -4.32
C PHE A 386 -1.55 3.16 -3.76
N GLY A 387 -1.52 2.12 -2.95
CA GLY A 387 -0.29 1.45 -2.56
C GLY A 387 0.29 0.58 -3.68
N PRO A 388 1.53 0.10 -3.51
CA PRO A 388 2.25 -0.74 -4.48
C PRO A 388 1.48 -2.02 -4.87
N ASP A 389 0.70 -2.58 -3.95
CA ASP A 389 -0.06 -3.81 -4.15
C ASP A 389 -1.42 -3.60 -4.85
N GLY A 390 -1.84 -2.36 -5.08
CA GLY A 390 -3.15 -2.01 -5.63
C GLY A 390 -4.33 -2.40 -4.73
N TYR A 391 -4.07 -2.82 -3.49
CA TYR A 391 -5.06 -3.22 -2.51
C TYR A 391 -5.33 -2.11 -1.50
N PHE A 392 -4.26 -1.48 -0.98
CA PHE A 392 -4.40 -0.34 -0.07
C PHE A 392 -4.58 0.98 -0.81
N VAL A 393 -5.33 1.89 -0.18
CA VAL A 393 -5.54 3.26 -0.64
C VAL A 393 -5.30 4.21 0.53
N ALA A 394 -4.30 5.08 0.41
CA ALA A 394 -4.10 6.21 1.29
C ALA A 394 -4.94 7.40 0.84
N PHE A 395 -5.40 8.22 1.78
CA PHE A 395 -6.10 9.47 1.48
C PHE A 395 -5.99 10.46 2.64
N ALA A 396 -6.28 11.73 2.38
CA ALA A 396 -6.33 12.77 3.40
C ALA A 396 -7.77 12.96 3.89
N SER A 397 -7.97 13.08 5.20
CA SER A 397 -9.29 13.31 5.79
C SER A 397 -9.26 14.27 6.96
N ASN A 398 -10.22 15.19 7.04
CA ASN A 398 -10.41 16.08 8.18
C ASN A 398 -11.50 15.59 9.16
N ARG A 399 -11.84 14.30 9.15
CA ARG A 399 -12.84 13.68 10.05
C ARG A 399 -12.59 13.91 11.54
N THR A 400 -11.37 14.26 11.93
CA THR A 400 -10.97 14.62 13.31
C THR A 400 -10.69 16.12 13.49
N GLY A 401 -11.30 16.99 12.66
CA GLY A 401 -11.15 18.45 12.69
C GLY A 401 -9.96 19.00 11.89
N GLU A 402 -8.84 18.30 11.89
CA GLU A 402 -7.65 18.59 11.05
C GLU A 402 -7.46 17.52 9.98
N TYR A 403 -6.96 17.90 8.80
CA TYR A 403 -6.56 16.90 7.80
C TYR A 403 -5.41 16.03 8.32
N LYS A 404 -5.63 14.71 8.32
CA LYS A 404 -4.62 13.67 8.60
C LYS A 404 -4.67 12.64 7.48
N LEU A 405 -3.64 11.80 7.40
CA LEU A 405 -3.63 10.69 6.46
C LEU A 405 -4.31 9.45 7.05
N TYR A 406 -5.04 8.74 6.22
CA TYR A 406 -5.74 7.51 6.54
C TYR A 406 -5.47 6.46 5.47
N LEU A 407 -5.45 5.19 5.89
CA LEU A 407 -5.40 4.01 5.05
C LEU A 407 -6.73 3.30 5.07
N THR A 408 -7.21 2.91 3.90
CA THR A 408 -8.30 1.96 3.70
C THR A 408 -7.86 0.94 2.63
N THR A 409 -8.76 0.05 2.25
CA THR A 409 -8.57 -0.88 1.14
C THR A 409 -9.45 -0.48 -0.02
N ARG A 410 -9.19 -1.06 -1.19
CA ARG A 410 -10.09 -1.01 -2.34
C ARG A 410 -11.48 -1.61 -2.08
N HIS A 411 -11.66 -2.31 -0.94
CA HIS A 411 -12.95 -2.85 -0.51
C HIS A 411 -13.70 -1.93 0.46
N GLY A 412 -13.10 -0.83 0.91
CA GLY A 412 -13.74 0.16 1.78
C GLY A 412 -13.72 -0.23 3.27
N ASP A 413 -12.70 -0.97 3.71
CA ASP A 413 -12.48 -1.28 5.13
C ASP A 413 -12.36 -0.02 5.99
N THR A 414 -12.66 -0.15 7.29
CA THR A 414 -12.63 0.98 8.23
C THR A 414 -11.28 1.72 8.16
N PRO A 415 -11.27 3.02 7.84
CA PRO A 415 -10.01 3.70 7.64
C PRO A 415 -9.20 3.86 8.93
N LYS A 416 -7.91 3.55 8.86
CA LYS A 416 -6.97 3.66 9.97
C LYS A 416 -6.06 4.86 9.76
N ARG A 417 -5.90 5.68 10.80
CA ARG A 417 -5.05 6.87 10.75
C ARG A 417 -3.57 6.50 10.70
N ILE A 418 -2.80 7.19 9.85
CA ILE A 418 -1.34 7.17 9.85
C ILE A 418 -0.82 8.30 10.75
N SER A 419 0.19 8.02 11.57
CA SER A 419 0.86 9.06 12.34
C SER A 419 1.76 9.92 11.44
N THR A 420 1.46 11.20 11.31
CA THR A 420 2.20 12.16 10.45
C THR A 420 2.85 13.30 11.24
N GLY A 421 2.90 13.17 12.57
CA GLY A 421 3.34 14.22 13.49
C GLY A 421 2.33 15.36 13.67
N LYS A 422 2.81 16.51 14.17
CA LYS A 422 2.00 17.72 14.38
C LYS A 422 1.75 18.44 13.04
N GLY A 423 0.58 19.06 12.91
CA GLY A 423 0.16 19.77 11.70
C GLY A 423 -0.76 18.95 10.78
N GLN A 424 -1.36 19.64 9.81
CA GLN A 424 -2.27 19.03 8.85
C GLN A 424 -1.51 18.32 7.73
N ALA A 425 -1.99 17.16 7.28
CA ALA A 425 -1.36 16.33 6.26
C ALA A 425 -2.31 16.07 5.08
N TYR A 426 -1.81 16.26 3.85
CA TYR A 426 -2.59 16.23 2.62
C TYR A 426 -1.84 15.53 1.48
N ALA A 427 -2.55 15.27 0.38
CA ALA A 427 -1.97 14.85 -0.91
C ALA A 427 -0.90 13.74 -0.76
N PRO A 428 -1.27 12.57 -0.22
CA PRO A 428 -0.36 11.43 -0.18
C PRO A 428 0.00 10.98 -1.60
N ALA A 429 1.21 10.48 -1.76
CA ALA A 429 1.71 9.79 -2.94
C ALA A 429 2.56 8.62 -2.46
N TRP A 430 2.08 7.40 -2.72
CA TRP A 430 2.74 6.19 -2.27
C TRP A 430 3.85 5.80 -3.25
N ASP A 431 5.00 5.43 -2.73
CA ASP A 431 6.07 4.82 -3.52
C ASP A 431 5.65 3.44 -4.03
N THR A 432 5.71 3.25 -5.35
CA THR A 432 5.35 1.98 -6.01
C THR A 432 6.56 1.25 -6.60
N SER A 433 7.78 1.74 -6.36
CA SER A 433 9.05 1.22 -6.90
C SER A 433 9.42 -0.20 -6.43
N LEU A 434 8.93 -0.63 -5.26
CA LEU A 434 9.26 -1.93 -4.66
C LEU A 434 8.47 -3.14 -5.24
N GLN A 435 7.67 -2.92 -6.28
CA GLN A 435 6.91 -3.96 -7.00
C GLN A 435 7.39 -4.18 -8.45
N TRP A 436 8.57 -3.65 -8.78
CA TRP A 436 9.19 -3.74 -10.11
C TRP A 436 10.11 -4.94 -10.24
#